data_AF-A0A091GMN2-F1
#
_entry.id   AF-A0A091GMN2-F1
#
_cell.length_a   1.000
_cell.length_b   1.000
_cell.length_c   1.000
_cell.angle_alpha   90.00
_cell.angle_beta   90.00
_cell.angle_gamma   90.00
#
_symmetry.space_group_name_H-M   'P 1'
#
loop_
_entity.id
_entity.type
_entity.pdbx_description
1 polymer ?
#
loop_
_entity_poly.entity_id
_entity_poly.type
_entity_poly.pdbx_seq_one_letter_code
_entity_poly.pdbx_strand_id
1 'polypeptide(L)'
;EIGTWESPEVSGIQPLPRTFHTSSAAVGERLYVFGGGDKGAEPVADQQLHVFDTATLTWSQPDTRGDPPSPRHGHVMVAIGTKLFIHGGLAGDVFHSDLFCIDIDDMQWVKVVATGDIPAGRASHAAAAFKEQLYIFGGIGPSGALDTTYRYHTEKQQWTLLQFDAPLPAARLDHAVCVIPWRIARSTDVGAANREGRAREETNVSAGDKAAPLEKGQDEERDGALVHLLWVFGGMNTQGEVYRDCIVTLVE
;
A
#
# COMPACT_ATOMS: atom_id res chain seq x y z
N GLU A 1 13.83 12.93 18.19
CA GLU A 1 12.71 13.88 18.17
C GLU A 1 11.48 13.19 18.73
N ILE A 2 10.64 13.88 19.51
CA ILE A 2 9.34 13.35 19.96
C ILE A 2 8.30 14.01 19.07
N GLY A 3 7.58 13.22 18.26
CA GLY A 3 6.46 13.73 17.47
C GLY A 3 5.26 14.07 18.35
N THR A 4 4.45 15.03 17.93
CA THR A 4 3.19 15.41 18.58
C THR A 4 2.00 14.99 17.71
N TRP A 5 0.88 14.67 18.36
CA TRP A 5 -0.42 14.57 17.70
C TRP A 5 -1.13 15.90 17.84
N GLU A 6 -1.63 16.43 16.73
CA GLU A 6 -2.31 17.72 16.68
C GLU A 6 -3.58 17.61 15.85
N SER A 7 -4.60 18.38 16.24
CA SER A 7 -5.84 18.53 15.49
C SER A 7 -5.78 19.88 14.78
N PRO A 8 -5.40 19.93 13.49
CA PRO A 8 -5.32 21.20 12.78
C PRO A 8 -6.71 21.84 12.68
N GLU A 9 -6.76 23.16 12.81
CA GLU A 9 -7.97 23.90 12.43
C GLU A 9 -8.12 23.86 10.92
N VAL A 10 -9.20 23.23 10.45
CA VAL A 10 -9.49 23.06 9.03
C VAL A 10 -10.70 23.90 8.62
N SER A 11 -10.73 24.32 7.36
CA SER A 11 -11.84 25.09 6.79
C SER A 11 -12.47 24.39 5.58
N GLY A 12 -13.54 24.97 5.01
CA GLY A 12 -14.20 24.47 3.80
C GLY A 12 -15.28 23.40 4.05
N ILE A 13 -15.66 22.69 2.99
CA ILE A 13 -16.78 21.72 3.03
C ILE A 13 -16.21 20.34 3.34
N GLN A 14 -16.32 19.92 4.59
CA GLN A 14 -15.78 18.64 5.06
C GLN A 14 -16.67 17.46 4.67
N PRO A 15 -16.09 16.27 4.43
CA PRO A 15 -16.85 15.04 4.30
C PRO A 15 -17.64 14.74 5.58
N LEU A 16 -18.78 14.06 5.43
CA LEU A 16 -19.42 13.41 6.58
C LEU A 16 -18.48 12.37 7.23
N PRO A 17 -18.63 12.09 8.54
CA PRO A 17 -17.93 11.01 9.21
C PRO A 17 -18.05 9.71 8.43
N ARG A 18 -16.94 8.98 8.30
CA ARG A 18 -16.86 7.76 7.50
C ARG A 18 -15.87 6.76 8.10
N THR A 19 -15.98 5.49 7.71
CA THR A 19 -15.12 4.37 8.12
C THR A 19 -14.63 3.58 6.88
N PHE A 20 -13.90 2.47 7.09
CA PHE A 20 -13.31 1.62 6.05
C PHE A 20 -12.33 2.39 5.13
N HIS A 21 -11.27 2.92 5.74
CA HIS A 21 -10.40 3.98 5.21
C HIS A 21 -9.36 3.58 4.15
N THR A 22 -9.49 2.45 3.45
CA THR A 22 -8.75 2.22 2.19
C THR A 22 -9.30 3.08 1.04
N SER A 23 -10.15 4.06 1.35
CA SER A 23 -10.92 4.94 0.47
C SER A 23 -10.26 6.28 0.18
N SER A 24 -8.95 6.42 0.47
CA SER A 24 -8.21 7.65 0.26
C SER A 24 -6.85 7.44 -0.41
N ALA A 25 -6.39 8.45 -1.13
CA ALA A 25 -5.08 8.48 -1.76
C ALA A 25 -4.52 9.91 -1.73
N ALA A 26 -3.19 10.03 -1.64
CA ALA A 26 -2.51 11.33 -1.68
C ALA A 26 -1.81 11.53 -3.03
N VAL A 27 -1.93 12.75 -3.58
CA VAL A 27 -1.17 13.19 -4.75
C VAL A 27 -0.59 14.58 -4.45
N GLY A 28 0.74 14.66 -4.34
CA GLY A 28 1.42 15.88 -3.90
C GLY A 28 0.95 16.31 -2.51
N GLU A 29 0.55 17.58 -2.38
CA GLU A 29 0.05 18.21 -1.14
C GLU A 29 -1.48 18.07 -0.98
N ARG A 30 -2.09 17.07 -1.63
CA ARG A 30 -3.53 16.85 -1.58
C ARG A 30 -3.89 15.44 -1.20
N LEU A 31 -4.83 15.32 -0.28
CA LEU A 31 -5.49 14.07 0.08
C LEU A 31 -6.86 14.02 -0.60
N TYR A 32 -7.14 12.92 -1.28
CA TYR A 32 -8.39 12.63 -1.94
C TYR A 32 -9.12 11.52 -1.20
N VAL A 33 -10.43 11.67 -1.00
CA VAL A 33 -11.27 10.71 -0.30
C VAL A 33 -12.55 10.49 -1.09
N PHE A 34 -12.93 9.23 -1.32
CA PHE A 34 -14.15 8.88 -2.05
C PHE A 34 -14.84 7.66 -1.41
N GLY A 35 -16.14 7.75 -1.15
CA GLY A 35 -16.91 6.67 -0.50
C GLY A 35 -16.48 6.38 0.94
N GLY A 36 -16.72 5.16 1.42
CA GLY A 36 -16.49 4.72 2.80
C GLY A 36 -17.77 4.28 3.48
N GLY A 37 -17.68 3.78 4.72
CA GLY A 37 -18.84 3.33 5.50
C GLY A 37 -19.42 4.44 6.39
N ASP A 38 -20.74 4.52 6.52
CA ASP A 38 -21.42 5.39 7.49
C ASP A 38 -21.66 4.64 8.80
N LYS A 39 -22.56 3.64 8.79
CA LYS A 39 -22.96 2.87 9.99
C LYS A 39 -23.08 1.39 9.66
N GLY A 40 -22.35 0.55 10.41
CA GLY A 40 -22.36 -0.89 10.17
C GLY A 40 -21.84 -1.22 8.77
N ALA A 41 -22.67 -1.91 7.98
CA ALA A 41 -22.37 -2.28 6.59
C ALA A 41 -22.91 -1.28 5.56
N GLU A 42 -23.44 -0.13 5.99
CA GLU A 42 -23.98 0.87 5.07
C GLU A 42 -22.88 1.80 4.57
N PRO A 43 -22.76 2.03 3.24
CA PRO A 43 -21.87 3.04 2.70
C PRO A 43 -22.40 4.45 2.98
N VAL A 44 -21.51 5.44 2.95
CA VAL A 44 -21.90 6.85 2.90
C VAL A 44 -22.74 7.13 1.65
N ALA A 45 -23.80 7.93 1.77
CA ALA A 45 -24.72 8.17 0.67
C ALA A 45 -24.19 9.15 -0.40
N ASP A 46 -23.18 9.95 -0.06
CA ASP A 46 -22.59 10.91 -0.99
C ASP A 46 -21.69 10.22 -2.03
N GLN A 47 -21.72 10.72 -3.26
CA GLN A 47 -20.84 10.30 -4.36
C GLN A 47 -19.85 11.42 -4.71
N GLN A 48 -19.49 12.25 -3.73
CA GLN A 48 -18.59 13.38 -3.93
C GLN A 48 -17.15 12.92 -3.76
N LEU A 49 -16.25 13.46 -4.58
CA LEU A 49 -14.82 13.41 -4.33
C LEU A 49 -14.49 14.51 -3.32
N HIS A 50 -13.94 14.16 -2.17
CA HIS A 50 -13.51 15.13 -1.16
C HIS A 50 -12.01 15.34 -1.29
N VAL A 51 -11.57 16.60 -1.30
CA VAL A 51 -10.17 16.96 -1.45
C VAL A 51 -9.75 17.82 -0.28
N PHE A 52 -8.71 17.39 0.43
CA PHE A 52 -8.04 18.18 1.46
C PHE A 52 -6.71 18.70 0.92
N ASP A 53 -6.56 20.02 0.87
CA ASP A 53 -5.32 20.68 0.50
C ASP A 53 -4.49 20.94 1.77
N THR A 54 -3.32 20.32 1.86
CA THR A 54 -2.46 20.41 3.06
C THR A 54 -1.76 21.76 3.17
N ALA A 55 -1.61 22.50 2.07
CA ALA A 55 -0.99 23.83 2.09
C ALA A 55 -1.93 24.89 2.69
N THR A 56 -3.24 24.74 2.48
CA THR A 56 -4.25 25.69 3.00
C THR A 56 -5.10 25.12 4.12
N LEU A 57 -4.90 23.86 4.51
CA LEU A 57 -5.70 23.15 5.51
C LEU A 57 -7.21 23.24 5.23
N THR A 58 -7.59 23.09 3.95
CA THR A 58 -8.96 23.34 3.49
C THR A 58 -9.54 22.10 2.80
N TRP A 59 -10.78 21.75 3.16
CA TRP A 59 -11.58 20.76 2.47
C TRP A 59 -12.41 21.38 1.34
N SER A 60 -12.51 20.67 0.23
CA SER A 60 -13.35 21.04 -0.91
C SER A 60 -14.02 19.81 -1.52
N GLN A 61 -15.10 20.06 -2.25
CA GLN A 61 -15.84 19.07 -3.04
C GLN A 61 -15.90 19.58 -4.47
N PRO A 62 -14.85 19.36 -5.28
CA PRO A 62 -14.83 19.84 -6.66
C PRO A 62 -15.92 19.16 -7.49
N ASP A 63 -16.48 19.91 -8.43
CA ASP A 63 -17.36 19.34 -9.44
C ASP A 63 -16.59 18.31 -10.26
N THR A 64 -17.18 17.12 -10.42
CA THR A 64 -16.63 16.04 -11.25
C THR A 64 -17.54 15.79 -12.45
N ARG A 65 -16.96 15.27 -13.53
CA ARG A 65 -17.69 14.88 -14.74
C ARG A 65 -17.70 13.37 -14.89
N GLY A 66 -18.62 12.86 -15.72
CA GLY A 66 -18.79 11.42 -15.94
C GLY A 66 -19.57 10.76 -14.81
N ASP A 67 -19.57 9.42 -14.82
CA ASP A 67 -20.35 8.62 -13.87
C ASP A 67 -19.42 8.08 -12.77
N PRO A 68 -19.52 8.58 -11.52
CA PRO A 68 -18.73 8.05 -10.41
C PRO A 68 -19.18 6.63 -10.02
N PRO A 69 -18.35 5.89 -9.27
CA PRO A 69 -18.79 4.65 -8.64
C PRO A 69 -19.99 4.88 -7.71
N SER A 70 -20.91 3.92 -7.67
CA SER A 70 -22.00 3.90 -6.70
C SER A 70 -21.48 3.92 -5.25
N PRO A 71 -22.25 4.43 -4.26
CA PRO A 71 -21.93 4.34 -2.84
C PRO A 71 -21.47 2.94 -2.43
N ARG A 72 -20.32 2.86 -1.76
CA ARG A 72 -19.67 1.61 -1.35
C ARG A 72 -18.65 1.85 -0.23
N HIS A 73 -18.34 0.80 0.51
CA HIS A 73 -17.28 0.79 1.52
C HIS A 73 -16.33 -0.41 1.33
N GLY A 74 -15.16 -0.38 1.97
CA GLY A 74 -14.18 -1.47 1.87
C GLY A 74 -13.55 -1.63 0.48
N HIS A 75 -13.72 -0.65 -0.41
CA HIS A 75 -12.96 -0.54 -1.66
C HIS A 75 -11.55 -0.03 -1.38
N VAL A 76 -10.66 -0.19 -2.35
CA VAL A 76 -9.35 0.44 -2.33
C VAL A 76 -9.33 1.67 -3.23
N MET A 77 -8.51 2.64 -2.87
CA MET A 77 -8.18 3.81 -3.67
C MET A 77 -6.66 4.00 -3.68
N VAL A 78 -6.05 4.06 -4.85
CA VAL A 78 -4.60 4.32 -4.99
C VAL A 78 -4.34 5.36 -6.08
N ALA A 79 -3.25 6.11 -5.94
CA ALA A 79 -2.80 7.07 -6.93
C ALA A 79 -1.68 6.50 -7.81
N ILE A 80 -1.79 6.72 -9.13
CA ILE A 80 -0.71 6.50 -10.10
C ILE A 80 -0.63 7.76 -10.96
N GLY A 81 0.45 8.53 -10.80
CA GLY A 81 0.56 9.86 -11.39
C GLY A 81 -0.56 10.78 -10.91
N THR A 82 -1.31 11.36 -11.85
CA THR A 82 -2.50 12.20 -11.60
C THR A 82 -3.79 11.41 -11.48
N LYS A 83 -3.75 10.09 -11.69
CA LYS A 83 -4.94 9.24 -11.75
C LYS A 83 -5.19 8.55 -10.42
N LEU A 84 -6.43 8.63 -9.96
CA LEU A 84 -6.92 7.93 -8.78
C LEU A 84 -7.73 6.71 -9.24
N PHE A 85 -7.28 5.52 -8.87
CA PHE A 85 -7.93 4.26 -9.20
C PHE A 85 -8.73 3.72 -8.01
N ILE A 86 -9.98 3.36 -8.24
CA ILE A 86 -10.90 2.81 -7.25
C ILE A 86 -11.29 1.40 -7.69
N HIS A 87 -11.08 0.41 -6.83
CA HIS A 87 -11.45 -0.98 -7.13
C HIS A 87 -12.27 -1.61 -6.01
N GLY A 88 -13.30 -2.33 -6.44
CA GLY A 88 -14.14 -3.18 -5.59
C GLY A 88 -15.00 -2.40 -4.61
N GLY A 89 -15.22 -2.99 -3.44
CA GLY A 89 -16.09 -2.50 -2.37
C GLY A 89 -17.37 -3.31 -2.21
N LEU A 90 -18.12 -2.99 -1.17
CA LEU A 90 -19.40 -3.61 -0.81
C LEU A 90 -20.49 -2.53 -0.69
N ALA A 91 -21.69 -2.85 -1.18
CA ALA A 91 -22.90 -2.09 -0.96
C ALA A 91 -24.08 -3.06 -0.77
N GLY A 92 -24.67 -3.07 0.44
CA GLY A 92 -25.62 -4.13 0.82
C GLY A 92 -24.96 -5.51 0.69
N ASP A 93 -25.54 -6.38 -0.13
CA ASP A 93 -25.00 -7.73 -0.41
C ASP A 93 -24.16 -7.81 -1.69
N VAL A 94 -23.90 -6.68 -2.35
CA VAL A 94 -23.22 -6.64 -3.65
C VAL A 94 -21.74 -6.35 -3.49
N PHE A 95 -20.91 -7.37 -3.73
CA PHE A 95 -19.47 -7.21 -3.90
C PHE A 95 -19.15 -6.69 -5.30
N HIS A 96 -18.58 -5.49 -5.37
CA HIS A 96 -18.17 -4.88 -6.63
C HIS A 96 -16.82 -5.44 -7.10
N SER A 97 -16.68 -5.59 -8.41
CA SER A 97 -15.44 -6.00 -9.12
C SER A 97 -14.99 -4.96 -10.15
N ASP A 98 -15.67 -3.82 -10.22
CA ASP A 98 -15.36 -2.79 -11.19
C ASP A 98 -14.12 -1.98 -10.78
N LEU A 99 -13.46 -1.44 -11.80
CA LEU A 99 -12.35 -0.51 -11.68
C LEU A 99 -12.81 0.83 -12.24
N PHE A 100 -12.67 1.87 -11.44
CA PHE A 100 -12.88 3.26 -11.87
C PHE A 100 -11.58 4.03 -11.79
N CYS A 101 -11.50 5.06 -12.62
CA CYS A 101 -10.40 6.01 -12.64
C CYS A 101 -10.98 7.43 -12.68
N ILE A 102 -10.37 8.35 -11.95
CA ILE A 102 -10.55 9.79 -12.16
C ILE A 102 -9.17 10.43 -12.32
N ASP A 103 -9.00 11.26 -13.35
CA ASP A 103 -7.82 12.10 -13.49
C ASP A 103 -8.04 13.42 -12.76
N ILE A 104 -7.13 13.79 -11.86
CA ILE A 104 -7.27 15.03 -11.08
C ILE A 104 -7.02 16.29 -11.92
N ASP A 105 -6.43 16.16 -13.11
CA ASP A 105 -6.18 17.29 -13.99
C ASP A 105 -7.48 17.78 -14.68
N ASP A 106 -8.39 16.87 -14.98
CA ASP A 106 -9.65 17.18 -15.68
C ASP A 106 -10.91 16.88 -14.86
N MET A 107 -10.78 16.20 -13.72
CA MET A 107 -11.85 15.78 -12.80
C MET A 107 -12.93 14.91 -13.49
N GLN A 108 -12.52 14.04 -14.42
CA GLN A 108 -13.43 13.17 -15.15
C GLN A 108 -13.35 11.71 -14.72
N TRP A 109 -14.48 11.18 -14.25
CA TRP A 109 -14.65 9.76 -13.96
C TRP A 109 -14.75 8.93 -15.23
N VAL A 110 -14.07 7.78 -15.21
CA VAL A 110 -14.12 6.76 -16.24
C VAL A 110 -14.26 5.39 -15.56
N LYS A 111 -15.30 4.65 -15.94
CA LYS A 111 -15.37 3.21 -15.65
C LYS A 111 -14.41 2.48 -16.59
N VAL A 112 -13.37 1.89 -16.03
CA VAL A 112 -12.31 1.24 -16.79
C VAL A 112 -12.81 -0.12 -17.30
N VAL A 113 -12.74 -0.32 -18.62
CA VAL A 113 -13.07 -1.59 -19.26
C VAL A 113 -11.81 -2.44 -19.33
N ALA A 114 -11.46 -3.06 -18.19
CA ALA A 114 -10.27 -3.90 -18.09
C ALA A 114 -10.45 -5.27 -18.75
N THR A 115 -9.35 -5.85 -19.24
CA THR A 115 -9.28 -7.20 -19.81
C THR A 115 -8.40 -8.12 -18.96
N GLY A 116 -8.25 -9.39 -19.36
CA GLY A 116 -7.39 -10.37 -18.68
C GLY A 116 -8.07 -11.07 -17.50
N ASP A 117 -7.29 -11.35 -16.46
CA ASP A 117 -7.76 -12.07 -15.27
C ASP A 117 -8.50 -11.12 -14.33
N ILE A 118 -9.73 -10.75 -14.68
CA ILE A 118 -10.51 -9.76 -13.93
C ILE A 118 -10.80 -10.30 -12.51
N PRO A 119 -10.43 -9.59 -11.44
CA PRO A 119 -10.72 -10.02 -10.08
C PRO A 119 -12.22 -10.17 -9.84
N ALA A 120 -12.63 -11.23 -9.16
CA ALA A 120 -14.00 -11.33 -8.64
C ALA A 120 -14.29 -10.22 -7.62
N GLY A 121 -15.58 -9.92 -7.44
CA GLY A 121 -16.03 -8.85 -6.55
C GLY A 121 -15.55 -9.05 -5.12
N ARG A 122 -15.03 -7.97 -4.51
CA ARG A 122 -14.37 -8.04 -3.21
C ARG A 122 -14.41 -6.72 -2.43
N ALA A 123 -14.34 -6.81 -1.11
CA ALA A 123 -14.20 -5.69 -0.19
C ALA A 123 -13.14 -6.00 0.89
N SER A 124 -12.76 -5.01 1.69
CA SER A 124 -11.75 -5.13 2.76
C SER A 124 -10.41 -5.74 2.30
N HIS A 125 -10.11 -5.58 1.00
CA HIS A 125 -8.82 -5.90 0.42
C HIS A 125 -7.90 -4.69 0.55
N ALA A 126 -6.60 -4.91 0.37
CA ALA A 126 -5.63 -3.83 0.37
C ALA A 126 -4.94 -3.74 -1.00
N ALA A 127 -4.43 -2.55 -1.28
CA ALA A 127 -3.78 -2.25 -2.54
C ALA A 127 -2.55 -1.38 -2.34
N ALA A 128 -1.63 -1.47 -3.30
CA ALA A 128 -0.53 -0.54 -3.43
C ALA A 128 -0.27 -0.24 -4.91
N ALA A 129 0.18 0.98 -5.17
CA ALA A 129 0.68 1.38 -6.48
C ALA A 129 2.21 1.28 -6.49
N PHE A 130 2.76 0.80 -7.59
CA PHE A 130 4.18 0.87 -7.88
C PHE A 130 4.40 1.07 -9.37
N LYS A 131 5.09 2.16 -9.74
CA LYS A 131 5.20 2.61 -11.13
C LYS A 131 3.79 2.72 -11.76
N GLU A 132 3.63 2.25 -12.99
CA GLU A 132 2.38 2.25 -13.77
C GLU A 132 1.51 1.00 -13.48
N GLN A 133 1.53 0.52 -12.24
CA GLN A 133 0.85 -0.71 -11.87
C GLN A 133 0.17 -0.60 -10.52
N LEU A 134 -1.01 -1.21 -10.43
CA LEU A 134 -1.79 -1.33 -9.21
C LEU A 134 -1.78 -2.81 -8.80
N TYR A 135 -1.45 -3.06 -7.54
CA TYR A 135 -1.48 -4.38 -6.94
C TYR A 135 -2.61 -4.46 -5.92
N ILE A 136 -3.38 -5.55 -5.94
CA ILE A 136 -4.36 -5.87 -4.90
C ILE A 136 -4.07 -7.23 -4.30
N PHE A 137 -4.34 -7.38 -3.01
CA PHE A 137 -4.24 -8.66 -2.31
C PHE A 137 -5.44 -8.88 -1.38
N GLY A 138 -5.90 -10.13 -1.36
CA GLY A 138 -6.88 -10.63 -0.40
C GLY A 138 -8.24 -9.92 -0.45
N GLY A 139 -8.79 -9.68 0.75
CA GLY A 139 -10.14 -9.18 0.99
C GLY A 139 -11.14 -10.29 1.28
N ILE A 140 -12.41 -9.94 1.18
CA ILE A 140 -13.55 -10.85 1.31
C ILE A 140 -14.43 -10.71 0.06
N GLY A 141 -14.87 -11.84 -0.48
CA GLY A 141 -15.85 -11.92 -1.56
C GLY A 141 -17.06 -12.76 -1.15
N PRO A 142 -17.96 -13.10 -2.10
CA PRO A 142 -19.18 -13.85 -1.82
C PRO A 142 -18.97 -15.22 -1.15
N SER A 143 -17.79 -15.82 -1.35
CA SER A 143 -17.44 -17.15 -0.82
C SER A 143 -16.53 -17.11 0.41
N GLY A 144 -16.24 -15.93 0.97
CA GLY A 144 -15.39 -15.75 2.14
C GLY A 144 -14.09 -15.01 1.85
N ALA A 145 -13.12 -15.16 2.77
CA ALA A 145 -11.81 -14.50 2.66
C ALA A 145 -11.05 -14.97 1.41
N LEU A 146 -10.23 -14.08 0.85
CA LEU A 146 -9.46 -14.29 -0.37
C LEU A 146 -7.95 -14.24 -0.07
N ASP A 147 -7.17 -15.01 -0.82
CA ASP A 147 -5.69 -15.09 -0.80
C ASP A 147 -5.06 -14.74 -2.15
N THR A 148 -5.87 -14.20 -3.06
CA THR A 148 -5.45 -13.92 -4.44
C THR A 148 -4.74 -12.57 -4.56
N THR A 149 -3.65 -12.54 -5.33
CA THR A 149 -2.92 -11.32 -5.69
C THR A 149 -3.13 -11.01 -7.16
N TYR A 150 -3.57 -9.80 -7.47
CA TYR A 150 -3.69 -9.33 -8.85
C TYR A 150 -2.84 -8.11 -9.09
N ARG A 151 -2.40 -7.98 -10.33
CA ARG A 151 -1.73 -6.80 -10.86
C ARG A 151 -2.53 -6.23 -12.02
N TYR A 152 -2.83 -4.94 -11.96
CA TYR A 152 -3.40 -4.18 -13.07
C TYR A 152 -2.30 -3.39 -13.77
N HIS A 153 -2.18 -3.59 -15.08
CA HIS A 153 -1.31 -2.84 -15.96
C HIS A 153 -2.08 -1.63 -16.52
N THR A 154 -1.73 -0.41 -16.12
CA THR A 154 -2.48 0.80 -16.52
C THR A 154 -2.44 1.03 -18.03
N GLU A 155 -1.27 0.90 -18.64
CA GLU A 155 -1.06 1.10 -20.09
C GLU A 155 -1.86 0.12 -20.95
N LYS A 156 -1.92 -1.15 -20.52
CA LYS A 156 -2.61 -2.22 -21.27
C LYS A 156 -4.08 -2.35 -20.90
N GLN A 157 -4.52 -1.67 -19.85
CA GLN A 157 -5.81 -1.86 -19.20
C GLN A 157 -6.14 -3.34 -18.97
N GLN A 158 -5.19 -4.05 -18.37
CA GLN A 158 -5.24 -5.50 -18.24
C GLN A 158 -4.90 -5.94 -16.82
N TRP A 159 -5.74 -6.81 -16.27
CA TRP A 159 -5.46 -7.54 -15.04
C TRP A 159 -4.69 -8.83 -15.32
N THR A 160 -3.81 -9.19 -14.41
CA THR A 160 -3.10 -10.46 -14.37
C THR A 160 -3.19 -11.04 -12.97
N LEU A 161 -3.63 -12.29 -12.86
CA LEU A 161 -3.57 -13.05 -11.62
C LEU A 161 -2.13 -13.51 -11.41
N LEU A 162 -1.50 -13.06 -10.32
CA LEU A 162 -0.14 -13.48 -10.01
C LEU A 162 -0.13 -14.90 -9.47
N GLN A 163 0.76 -15.72 -10.01
CA GLN A 163 1.00 -17.11 -9.60
C GLN A 163 2.32 -17.19 -8.87
N PHE A 164 2.40 -18.04 -7.85
CA PHE A 164 3.58 -18.20 -7.01
C PHE A 164 3.96 -19.68 -6.93
N ASP A 165 5.26 -19.97 -7.00
CA ASP A 165 5.80 -21.33 -6.85
C ASP A 165 5.90 -21.77 -5.37
N ALA A 166 5.38 -20.95 -4.45
CA ALA A 166 5.30 -21.19 -3.02
C ALA A 166 3.84 -21.25 -2.57
N PRO A 167 3.53 -21.89 -1.42
CA PRO A 167 2.20 -21.84 -0.84
C PRO A 167 1.71 -20.40 -0.71
N LEU A 168 0.45 -20.16 -1.10
CA LEU A 168 -0.14 -18.84 -0.97
C LEU A 168 -0.26 -18.45 0.51
N PRO A 169 -0.14 -17.15 0.82
CA PRO A 169 -0.56 -16.59 2.10
C PRO A 169 -1.96 -17.05 2.51
N ALA A 170 -2.21 -17.16 3.81
CA ALA A 170 -3.57 -17.39 4.29
C ALA A 170 -4.51 -16.26 3.83
N ALA A 171 -5.71 -16.65 3.40
CA ALA A 171 -6.76 -15.74 2.97
C ALA A 171 -7.15 -14.77 4.08
N ARG A 172 -7.20 -13.47 3.77
CA ARG A 172 -7.34 -12.43 4.80
C ARG A 172 -7.99 -11.15 4.30
N LEU A 173 -8.65 -10.46 5.22
CA LEU A 173 -9.24 -9.14 5.06
C LEU A 173 -8.69 -8.18 6.14
N ASP A 174 -8.91 -6.88 5.98
CA ASP A 174 -8.54 -5.84 6.95
C ASP A 174 -7.03 -5.82 7.30
N HIS A 175 -6.19 -6.10 6.31
CA HIS A 175 -4.73 -6.09 6.40
C HIS A 175 -4.14 -4.82 5.76
N ALA A 176 -2.87 -4.54 6.05
CA ALA A 176 -2.12 -3.48 5.40
C ALA A 176 -1.28 -4.03 4.24
N VAL A 177 -1.18 -3.25 3.16
CA VAL A 177 -0.26 -3.49 2.04
C VAL A 177 0.51 -2.22 1.75
N CYS A 178 1.82 -2.33 1.55
CA CYS A 178 2.64 -1.23 1.05
C CYS A 178 3.78 -1.75 0.19
N VAL A 179 4.39 -0.87 -0.60
CA VAL A 179 5.58 -1.19 -1.37
C VAL A 179 6.79 -0.62 -0.63
N ILE A 180 7.77 -1.47 -0.34
CA ILE A 180 9.01 -1.05 0.32
C ILE A 180 10.24 -1.28 -0.58
N PRO A 181 11.17 -0.31 -0.67
CA PRO A 181 12.46 -0.54 -1.30
C PRO A 181 13.32 -1.47 -0.44
N TRP A 182 14.00 -2.42 -1.07
CA TRP A 182 14.87 -3.39 -0.41
C TRP A 182 16.22 -3.50 -1.12
N ARG A 183 17.30 -3.18 -0.40
CA ARG A 183 18.67 -3.31 -0.93
C ARG A 183 19.21 -4.70 -0.69
N ILE A 184 19.59 -5.40 -1.76
CA ILE A 184 20.25 -6.69 -1.69
C ILE A 184 21.76 -6.45 -1.62
N ALA A 185 22.36 -6.74 -0.46
CA ALA A 185 23.81 -6.71 -0.31
C ALA A 185 24.43 -7.78 -1.23
N ARG A 186 25.46 -7.39 -2.01
CA ARG A 186 26.27 -8.38 -2.74
C ARG A 186 27.02 -9.22 -1.71
N SER A 187 26.76 -10.52 -1.70
CA SER A 187 27.50 -11.48 -0.87
C SER A 187 29.00 -11.38 -1.18
N THR A 188 29.77 -10.85 -0.24
CA THR A 188 31.21 -11.12 -0.14
C THR A 188 31.42 -11.96 1.11
N ASP A 189 31.88 -13.20 0.91
CA ASP A 189 32.37 -14.15 1.91
C ASP A 189 31.41 -14.62 3.03
N VAL A 190 30.57 -15.62 2.71
CA VAL A 190 30.26 -16.70 3.67
C VAL A 190 31.20 -17.86 3.37
N GLY A 191 32.50 -17.62 3.57
CA GLY A 191 33.56 -18.53 3.14
C GLY A 191 34.82 -18.49 3.99
N ALA A 192 34.77 -18.04 5.25
CA ALA A 192 35.93 -18.09 6.15
C ALA A 192 35.55 -18.01 7.64
N ALA A 193 34.65 -18.88 8.10
CA ALA A 193 34.49 -19.12 9.54
C ALA A 193 34.70 -20.61 9.84
N ASN A 194 35.85 -21.13 9.42
CA ASN A 194 36.40 -22.37 9.94
C ASN A 194 37.93 -22.26 9.90
N ARG A 195 38.51 -21.71 10.97
CA ARG A 195 39.87 -22.02 11.42
C ARG A 195 40.10 -21.55 12.85
N GLU A 196 40.07 -22.55 13.72
CA GLU A 196 41.03 -22.83 14.79
C GLU A 196 41.12 -21.88 15.99
N GLY A 197 40.95 -22.51 17.15
CA GLY A 197 41.02 -21.89 18.45
C GLY A 197 42.38 -21.31 18.82
N ARG A 198 42.33 -20.39 19.76
CA ARG A 198 43.36 -20.30 20.79
C ARG A 198 42.76 -19.66 22.04
N ALA A 199 42.81 -20.42 23.12
CA ALA A 199 42.60 -19.93 24.48
C ALA A 199 43.48 -18.71 24.74
N ARG A 200 42.96 -17.72 25.46
CA ARG A 200 43.78 -16.71 26.12
C ARG A 200 43.25 -16.44 27.53
N GLU A 201 44.13 -16.80 28.46
CA GLU A 201 44.19 -16.35 29.84
C GLU A 201 44.27 -14.82 29.93
N GLU A 202 43.79 -14.31 31.06
CA GLU A 202 43.94 -12.95 31.53
C GLU A 202 45.41 -12.59 31.77
N THR A 203 45.83 -11.38 31.37
CA THR A 203 46.86 -10.61 32.09
C THR A 203 46.69 -9.11 31.82
N ASN A 204 46.82 -8.33 32.90
CA ASN A 204 46.87 -6.86 32.94
C ASN A 204 48.17 -6.30 32.32
N VAL A 205 48.11 -5.02 31.89
CA VAL A 205 48.95 -3.87 32.34
C VAL A 205 49.21 -2.82 31.22
N SER A 206 48.80 -1.57 31.52
CA SER A 206 49.27 -0.19 31.18
C SER A 206 49.79 0.27 29.80
N ALA A 207 49.20 1.41 29.38
CA ALA A 207 49.77 2.71 28.93
C ALA A 207 50.78 2.81 27.74
N GLY A 208 50.48 3.70 26.79
CA GLY A 208 51.47 4.20 25.81
C GLY A 208 50.90 4.90 24.56
N ASP A 209 50.71 6.20 24.68
CA ASP A 209 50.66 7.33 23.73
C ASP A 209 51.02 7.20 22.21
N LYS A 210 50.35 8.09 21.42
CA LYS A 210 50.71 8.72 20.11
C LYS A 210 50.17 8.19 18.76
N ALA A 211 49.88 9.20 17.91
CA ALA A 211 48.97 9.24 16.77
C ALA A 211 49.62 9.05 15.37
N ALA A 212 48.79 8.76 14.37
CA ALA A 212 48.99 9.16 12.96
C ALA A 212 47.63 9.21 12.22
N PRO A 213 47.39 10.17 11.30
CA PRO A 213 46.15 10.28 10.56
C PRO A 213 46.20 9.45 9.27
N LEU A 214 45.18 8.63 9.02
CA LEU A 214 45.04 7.88 7.76
C LEU A 214 43.82 8.39 6.98
N GLU A 215 44.17 9.17 5.96
CA GLU A 215 43.63 9.21 4.61
C GLU A 215 42.12 9.06 4.40
N LYS A 216 41.53 10.12 3.85
CA LYS A 216 40.23 10.12 3.16
C LYS A 216 40.28 9.14 1.98
N GLY A 217 39.88 7.89 2.22
CA GLY A 217 39.49 6.97 1.17
C GLY A 217 38.11 7.34 0.64
N GLN A 218 38.01 7.50 -0.67
CA GLN A 218 36.75 7.71 -1.40
C GLN A 218 35.87 6.45 -1.24
N ASP A 219 34.81 6.54 -0.44
CA ASP A 219 33.71 5.58 -0.44
C ASP A 219 32.84 5.82 -1.70
N GLU A 220 33.36 5.44 -2.87
CA GLU A 220 32.53 5.31 -4.07
C GLU A 220 31.89 3.90 -4.10
N GLU A 221 30.58 3.90 -3.90
CA GLU A 221 29.57 2.94 -4.37
C GLU A 221 29.86 1.43 -4.22
N ARG A 222 29.53 0.92 -3.03
CA ARG A 222 29.01 -0.45 -2.88
C ARG A 222 27.48 -0.45 -2.93
N ASP A 223 26.84 0.08 -3.98
CA ASP A 223 25.38 0.03 -4.02
C ASP A 223 24.92 -1.38 -4.46
N GLY A 224 24.21 -2.05 -3.55
CA GLY A 224 23.57 -3.33 -3.80
C GLY A 224 22.43 -3.22 -4.81
N ALA A 225 21.92 -4.34 -5.32
CA ALA A 225 20.76 -4.29 -6.20
C ALA A 225 19.52 -3.81 -5.41
N LEU A 226 18.86 -2.75 -5.87
CA LEU A 226 17.61 -2.26 -5.30
C LEU A 226 16.42 -2.98 -5.93
N VAL A 227 15.67 -3.71 -5.11
CA VAL A 227 14.40 -4.32 -5.50
C VAL A 227 13.25 -3.71 -4.71
N HIS A 228 12.01 -3.97 -5.10
CA HIS A 228 10.83 -3.49 -4.39
C HIS A 228 9.98 -4.68 -3.96
N LEU A 229 9.51 -4.64 -2.72
CA LEU A 229 8.69 -5.69 -2.12
C LEU A 229 7.29 -5.15 -1.90
N LEU A 230 6.28 -5.88 -2.37
CA LEU A 230 4.92 -5.75 -1.87
C LEU A 230 4.86 -6.44 -0.52
N TRP A 231 4.76 -5.63 0.53
CA TRP A 231 4.70 -6.06 1.91
C TRP A 231 3.26 -6.13 2.38
N VAL A 232 2.88 -7.25 3.00
CA VAL A 232 1.57 -7.49 3.61
C VAL A 232 1.76 -7.73 5.10
N PHE A 233 0.95 -7.07 5.92
CA PHE A 233 0.99 -7.25 7.37
C PHE A 233 -0.42 -7.24 7.99
N GLY A 234 -0.63 -8.12 8.96
CA GLY A 234 -1.86 -8.19 9.73
C GLY A 234 -3.04 -8.80 8.97
N GLY A 235 -4.23 -8.32 9.32
CA GLY A 235 -5.52 -8.85 8.86
C GLY A 235 -6.02 -10.05 9.62
N MET A 236 -7.18 -10.53 9.23
CA MET A 236 -7.85 -11.66 9.85
C MET A 236 -8.61 -12.51 8.82
N ASN A 237 -9.00 -13.72 9.20
CA ASN A 237 -9.97 -14.53 8.46
C ASN A 237 -11.41 -14.23 8.89
N THR A 238 -12.39 -14.92 8.29
CA THR A 238 -13.82 -14.73 8.60
C THR A 238 -14.24 -15.28 9.97
N GLN A 239 -13.36 -16.01 10.65
CA GLN A 239 -13.57 -16.52 12.01
C GLN A 239 -12.99 -15.58 13.09
N GLY A 240 -12.33 -14.49 12.70
CA GLY A 240 -11.71 -13.54 13.62
C GLY A 240 -10.31 -13.95 14.10
N GLU A 241 -9.69 -14.94 13.47
CA GLU A 241 -8.28 -15.25 13.72
C GLU A 241 -7.42 -14.15 13.09
N VAL A 242 -6.65 -13.45 13.92
CA VAL A 242 -5.77 -12.36 13.49
C VAL A 242 -4.39 -12.91 13.15
N TYR A 243 -3.88 -12.53 11.98
CA TYR A 243 -2.56 -12.90 11.52
C TYR A 243 -1.49 -11.94 12.03
N ARG A 244 -0.35 -12.48 12.44
CA ARG A 244 0.82 -11.74 12.96
C ARG A 244 2.08 -11.93 12.10
N ASP A 245 1.92 -12.54 10.95
CA ASP A 245 2.97 -12.78 9.97
C ASP A 245 3.26 -11.52 9.15
N CYS A 246 4.45 -11.48 8.55
CA CYS A 246 4.86 -10.50 7.56
C CYS A 246 5.12 -11.25 6.26
N ILE A 247 4.46 -10.83 5.18
CA ILE A 247 4.53 -11.53 3.90
C ILE A 247 5.04 -10.56 2.86
N VAL A 248 5.95 -11.03 2.02
CA VAL A 248 6.52 -10.22 0.94
C VAL A 248 6.51 -10.98 -0.37
N THR A 249 6.32 -10.24 -1.45
CA THR A 249 6.67 -10.69 -2.80
C THR A 249 7.39 -9.57 -3.54
N LEU A 250 8.23 -9.93 -4.51
CA LEU A 250 8.84 -8.97 -5.42
C LEU A 250 7.78 -8.34 -6.33
N VAL A 251 7.95 -7.05 -6.62
CA VAL A 251 7.17 -6.31 -7.61
C VAL A 251 8.09 -5.62 -8.60
N GLU A 252 7.63 -5.53 -9.85
CA GLU A 252 8.42 -5.07 -11.00
C GLU A 252 7.71 -4.00 -11.82
#